data_AF-A0A2V8K9S5-F1
#
_entry.id   AF-A0A2V8K9S5-F1
#
_cell.length_a   1.000
_cell.length_b   1.000
_cell.length_c   1.000
_cell.angle_alpha   90.00
_cell.angle_beta   90.00
_cell.angle_gamma   90.00
#
_symmetry.space_group_name_H-M   'P 1'
#
loop_
_entity.id
_entity.type
_entity.pdbx_description
1 polymer ?
#
loop_
_entity_poly.entity_id
_entity_poly.type
_entity_poly.pdbx_seq_one_letter_code
_entity_poly.pdbx_strand_id
1 'polypeptide(L)'
;MKVISASPSPSARGRRDSQAKREPVRAKPQQMAGAPGECIGLHRFALFTAVCTAFLIFVGGHVTSTESGLSVPDWPTTYGWNMFTFPLSKWVGGILYEHTHRIVASFVGFLTVILTVWTWLEEKRAWLRWLSAAALTAVILQGVLGGITVLFLLPAPISTLHACLAQTFFCLVIAIAVFTSPQWKSGLPLVRSRAESVSLPALCAATTAAVYVQLILGALMRHTAAGLAIPDFPLALGHIIPPFTSNKVMIHFAHRVGAVVVTTLIVWTFIRVARSYSDYSLLFRPALTMMVLVGIQLALGALTVWSAKSIIPTTAHVLTGALLLSTSFLLALRAYAMLTVKLANCRGAL
;
A
#
# COMPACT_ATOMS: atom_id res chain seq x y z
N MET A 1 -9.93 -68.33 70.71
CA MET A 1 -8.90 -67.38 70.24
C MET A 1 -9.27 -66.00 70.77
N LYS A 2 -8.32 -65.34 71.48
CA LYS A 2 -8.35 -64.05 72.22
C LYS A 2 -9.51 -63.07 71.90
N VAL A 3 -10.41 -62.67 72.82
CA VAL A 3 -10.30 -61.64 73.92
C VAL A 3 -10.01 -60.25 73.29
N ILE A 4 -10.82 -59.18 73.34
CA ILE A 4 -11.24 -58.24 74.42
C ILE A 4 -12.22 -57.21 73.78
N SER A 5 -13.41 -56.92 74.37
CA SER A 5 -13.91 -55.63 74.98
C SER A 5 -13.48 -54.29 74.30
N ALA A 6 -14.22 -53.17 74.28
CA ALA A 6 -15.32 -52.64 75.07
C ALA A 6 -16.02 -51.47 74.32
N SER A 7 -17.28 -51.19 74.68
CA SER A 7 -18.03 -49.91 74.55
C SER A 7 -17.50 -48.85 75.58
N PRO A 8 -17.96 -47.56 75.72
CA PRO A 8 -19.15 -46.85 75.17
C PRO A 8 -19.05 -45.30 74.86
N SER A 9 -20.05 -44.73 74.15
CA SER A 9 -20.69 -43.38 74.32
C SER A 9 -19.89 -42.05 74.08
N PRO A 10 -20.47 -40.82 74.23
CA PRO A 10 -21.58 -40.17 73.51
C PRO A 10 -21.33 -38.66 73.14
N SER A 11 -22.26 -38.06 72.38
CA SER A 11 -22.69 -36.63 72.38
C SER A 11 -21.71 -35.46 72.19
N ALA A 12 -22.09 -34.46 71.37
CA ALA A 12 -22.54 -33.13 71.83
C ALA A 12 -22.30 -31.98 70.81
N ARG A 13 -23.33 -31.13 70.69
CA ARG A 13 -23.34 -29.66 70.56
C ARG A 13 -22.45 -28.96 69.50
N GLY A 14 -23.13 -28.45 68.48
CA GLY A 14 -23.37 -27.01 68.29
C GLY A 14 -22.17 -26.09 68.01
N ARG A 15 -22.13 -25.51 66.81
CA ARG A 15 -21.59 -24.16 66.59
C ARG A 15 -22.33 -23.47 65.46
N ARG A 16 -22.88 -22.29 65.79
CA ARG A 16 -23.26 -21.24 64.84
C ARG A 16 -21.98 -20.75 64.18
N ASP A 17 -21.91 -20.80 62.85
CA ASP A 17 -20.95 -19.98 62.11
C ASP A 17 -21.73 -18.94 61.28
N SER A 18 -21.40 -17.70 61.61
CA SER A 18 -21.82 -16.45 61.01
C SER A 18 -21.65 -16.44 59.49
N GLN A 19 -22.74 -16.12 58.77
CA GLN A 19 -22.69 -15.68 57.39
C GLN A 19 -21.90 -14.37 57.28
N ALA A 20 -20.60 -14.47 57.02
CA ALA A 20 -19.81 -13.37 56.48
C ALA A 20 -20.11 -13.25 54.98
N LYS A 21 -21.00 -12.32 54.64
CA LYS A 21 -21.34 -11.91 53.28
C LYS A 21 -20.09 -11.33 52.62
N ARG A 22 -19.35 -12.14 51.84
CA ARG A 22 -18.25 -11.65 50.99
C ARG A 22 -18.85 -10.89 49.82
N GLU A 23 -18.82 -9.56 49.91
CA GLU A 23 -19.05 -8.70 48.75
C GLU A 23 -17.96 -8.96 47.70
N PRO A 24 -18.30 -9.04 46.40
CA PRO A 24 -17.29 -9.08 45.36
C PRO A 24 -16.63 -7.70 45.30
N VAL A 25 -15.36 -7.63 45.66
CA VAL A 25 -14.51 -6.46 45.45
C VAL A 25 -14.52 -6.14 43.97
N ARG A 26 -15.31 -5.12 43.59
CA ARG A 26 -15.37 -4.58 42.24
C ARG A 26 -14.00 -3.97 41.94
N ALA A 27 -13.15 -4.72 41.24
CA ALA A 27 -11.88 -4.21 40.75
C ALA A 27 -12.17 -2.94 39.91
N LYS A 28 -11.70 -1.79 40.40
CA LYS A 28 -11.68 -0.56 39.60
C LYS A 28 -10.89 -0.84 38.31
N PRO A 29 -11.38 -0.43 37.13
CA PRO A 29 -10.56 -0.50 35.93
C PRO A 29 -9.35 0.40 36.20
N GLN A 30 -8.15 -0.19 36.27
CA GLN A 30 -6.92 0.58 36.15
C GLN A 30 -6.89 1.11 34.73
N GLN A 31 -7.40 2.33 34.53
CA GLN A 31 -7.01 3.17 33.42
C GLN A 31 -5.51 3.42 33.56
N MET A 32 -4.70 2.63 32.84
CA MET A 32 -3.35 3.05 32.52
C MET A 32 -3.49 4.26 31.59
N ALA A 33 -3.42 5.45 32.17
CA ALA A 33 -3.28 6.70 31.46
C ALA A 33 -1.87 6.77 30.84
N GLY A 34 -1.71 6.18 29.65
CA GLY A 34 -0.71 6.65 28.71
C GLY A 34 -1.27 7.91 28.04
N ALA A 35 -0.52 9.02 28.05
CA ALA A 35 -0.92 10.28 27.46
C ALA A 35 -1.45 10.06 26.00
N PRO A 36 -2.70 10.41 25.67
CA PRO A 36 -3.32 10.11 24.37
C PRO A 36 -2.72 10.85 23.15
N GLY A 37 -1.67 11.66 23.34
CA GLY A 37 -1.23 12.65 22.36
C GLY A 37 -0.02 12.27 21.49
N GLU A 38 0.96 11.54 22.01
CA GLU A 38 2.31 11.54 21.41
C GLU A 38 2.43 10.65 20.16
N CYS A 39 1.78 9.49 20.09
CA CYS A 39 1.93 8.57 18.94
C CYS A 39 0.99 8.84 17.74
N ILE A 40 0.02 9.74 17.86
CA ILE A 40 -0.97 10.00 16.80
C ILE A 40 -0.41 10.97 15.76
N GLY A 41 0.47 11.90 16.17
CA GLY A 41 1.07 12.91 15.30
C GLY A 41 1.84 12.28 14.14
N LEU A 42 2.81 11.40 14.45
CA LEU A 42 3.60 10.69 13.45
C LEU A 42 2.74 9.88 12.46
N HIS A 43 1.71 9.18 12.96
CA HIS A 43 0.79 8.42 12.11
C HIS A 43 0.00 9.32 11.15
N ARG A 44 -0.57 10.42 11.66
CA ARG A 44 -1.31 11.38 10.83
C ARG A 44 -0.39 12.04 9.79
N PHE A 45 0.85 12.33 10.17
CA PHE A 45 1.84 12.86 9.24
C PHE A 45 2.19 11.84 8.15
N ALA A 46 2.38 10.56 8.49
CA ALA A 46 2.59 9.50 7.50
C ALA A 46 1.40 9.35 6.53
N LEU A 47 0.17 9.45 7.04
CA LEU A 47 -1.04 9.46 6.19
C LEU A 47 -1.09 10.69 5.27
N PHE A 48 -0.77 11.87 5.79
CA PHE A 48 -0.70 13.09 5.00
C PHE A 48 0.35 12.95 3.87
N THR A 49 1.55 12.47 4.19
CA THR A 49 2.58 12.18 3.19
C THR A 49 2.09 11.16 2.16
N ALA A 50 1.37 10.11 2.57
CA ALA A 50 0.80 9.14 1.64
C ALA A 50 -0.21 9.78 0.67
N VAL A 51 -1.09 10.65 1.17
CA VAL A 51 -2.06 11.39 0.34
C VAL A 51 -1.34 12.32 -0.64
N CYS A 52 -0.33 13.06 -0.18
CA CYS A 52 0.50 13.91 -1.05
C CYS A 52 1.26 13.08 -2.11
N THR A 53 1.75 11.89 -1.76
CA THR A 53 2.39 10.97 -2.72
C THR A 53 1.40 10.45 -3.76
N ALA A 54 0.16 10.11 -3.37
CA ALA A 54 -0.87 9.73 -4.33
C ALA A 54 -1.20 10.88 -5.29
N PHE A 55 -1.29 12.11 -4.77
CA PHE A 55 -1.44 13.31 -5.61
C PHE A 55 -0.24 13.53 -6.54
N LEU A 56 1.00 13.32 -6.06
CA LEU A 56 2.21 13.39 -6.89
C LEU A 56 2.17 12.39 -8.05
N ILE A 57 1.72 11.15 -7.81
CA ILE A 57 1.55 10.13 -8.85
C ILE A 57 0.54 10.59 -9.91
N PHE A 58 -0.57 11.20 -9.49
CA PHE A 58 -1.54 11.80 -10.41
C PHE A 58 -0.90 12.91 -11.26
N VAL A 59 -0.17 13.83 -10.64
CA VAL A 59 0.51 14.93 -11.35
C VAL A 59 1.58 14.39 -12.33
N GLY A 60 2.36 13.37 -11.94
CA GLY A 60 3.33 12.72 -12.84
C GLY A 60 2.65 11.96 -14.00
N GLY A 61 1.50 11.35 -13.73
CA GLY A 61 0.64 10.76 -14.76
C GLY A 61 0.13 11.80 -15.75
N HIS A 62 -0.11 13.05 -15.32
CA HIS A 62 -0.43 14.17 -16.20
C HIS A 62 0.74 14.51 -17.11
N VAL A 63 1.95 14.71 -16.57
CA VAL A 63 3.16 15.07 -17.36
C VAL A 63 3.39 14.12 -18.53
N THR A 64 3.29 12.82 -18.29
CA THR A 64 3.49 11.82 -19.35
C THR A 64 2.32 11.74 -20.33
N SER A 65 1.11 12.11 -19.91
CA SER A 65 -0.09 12.04 -20.77
C SER A 65 -0.29 13.32 -21.59
N THR A 66 0.26 14.46 -21.14
CA THR A 66 0.39 15.71 -21.90
C THR A 66 1.67 15.77 -22.73
N GLU A 67 2.46 14.69 -22.74
CA GLU A 67 3.75 14.59 -23.44
C GLU A 67 4.72 15.73 -23.06
N SER A 68 4.60 16.25 -21.85
CA SER A 68 5.29 17.46 -21.41
C SER A 68 6.60 17.17 -20.69
N GLY A 69 7.06 15.91 -20.61
CA GLY A 69 8.22 15.51 -19.81
C GLY A 69 9.60 16.03 -20.28
N LEU A 70 9.65 16.76 -21.39
CA LEU A 70 10.83 17.47 -21.90
C LEU A 70 10.55 18.98 -22.11
N SER A 71 9.50 19.50 -21.48
CA SER A 71 9.16 20.92 -21.56
C SER A 71 10.14 21.78 -20.78
N VAL A 72 10.84 21.23 -19.77
CA VAL A 72 11.92 21.88 -19.04
C VAL A 72 13.20 21.05 -19.28
N PRO A 73 14.09 21.48 -20.21
CA PRO A 73 15.17 20.64 -20.72
C PRO A 73 16.42 20.56 -19.81
N ASP A 74 16.36 21.13 -18.60
CA ASP A 74 17.43 21.13 -17.63
C ASP A 74 16.99 20.54 -16.28
N TRP A 75 17.96 20.08 -15.49
CA TRP A 75 17.76 19.59 -14.13
C TRP A 75 19.08 19.78 -13.35
N PRO A 76 19.07 20.18 -12.06
CA PRO A 76 17.91 20.38 -11.18
C PRO A 76 17.24 21.76 -11.30
N THR A 77 17.76 22.63 -12.17
CA THR A 77 17.22 23.97 -12.43
C THR A 77 15.95 23.92 -13.30
N THR A 78 15.35 25.08 -13.53
CA THR A 78 14.31 25.29 -14.55
C THR A 78 14.72 26.48 -15.43
N TYR A 79 15.17 26.20 -16.65
CA TYR A 79 15.77 27.17 -17.57
C TYR A 79 16.90 27.99 -16.95
N GLY A 80 17.77 27.35 -16.18
CA GLY A 80 18.89 27.99 -15.46
C GLY A 80 18.48 28.77 -14.20
N TRP A 81 17.19 28.88 -13.90
CA TRP A 81 16.71 29.44 -12.63
C TRP A 81 16.78 28.39 -11.54
N ASN A 82 16.95 28.85 -10.29
CA ASN A 82 16.58 28.00 -9.16
C ASN A 82 15.10 27.60 -9.31
N MET A 83 14.82 26.31 -9.22
CA MET A 83 13.50 25.76 -9.48
C MET A 83 12.40 26.41 -8.63
N PHE A 84 12.67 26.77 -7.38
CA PHE A 84 11.67 27.36 -6.48
C PHE A 84 11.40 28.85 -6.74
N THR A 85 12.23 29.52 -7.55
CA THR A 85 12.08 30.94 -7.88
C THR A 85 11.73 31.18 -9.35
N PHE A 86 11.42 30.12 -10.09
CA PHE A 86 11.03 30.23 -11.50
C PHE A 86 9.72 31.04 -11.66
N PRO A 87 9.70 32.15 -12.42
CA PRO A 87 8.56 33.08 -12.44
C PRO A 87 7.24 32.45 -12.89
N LEU A 88 6.16 32.65 -12.12
CA LEU A 88 4.83 32.11 -12.42
C LEU A 88 4.30 32.50 -13.81
N SER A 89 4.65 33.68 -14.33
CA SER A 89 4.29 34.12 -15.68
C SER A 89 4.85 33.24 -16.79
N LYS A 90 5.87 32.42 -16.51
CA LYS A 90 6.48 31.48 -17.46
C LYS A 90 5.92 30.05 -17.37
N TRP A 91 4.99 29.79 -16.45
CA TRP A 91 4.36 28.48 -16.28
C TRP A 91 3.24 28.29 -17.30
N VAL A 92 3.61 28.18 -18.59
CA VAL A 92 2.68 28.11 -19.71
C VAL A 92 2.87 26.80 -20.50
N GLY A 93 1.79 26.28 -21.08
CA GLY A 93 1.83 25.06 -21.89
C GLY A 93 2.41 23.85 -21.14
N GLY A 94 3.31 23.10 -21.79
CA GLY A 94 3.97 21.93 -21.19
C GLY A 94 4.78 22.24 -19.92
N ILE A 95 5.34 23.46 -19.82
CA ILE A 95 6.14 23.90 -18.66
C ILE A 95 5.28 23.88 -17.40
N LEU A 96 4.01 24.28 -17.49
CA LEU A 96 3.08 24.25 -16.37
C LEU A 96 3.02 22.84 -15.75
N TYR A 97 2.86 21.82 -16.57
CA TYR A 97 2.71 20.44 -16.11
C TYR A 97 4.01 19.90 -15.53
N GLU A 98 5.12 20.01 -16.27
CA GLU A 98 6.40 19.45 -15.84
C GLU A 98 6.93 20.17 -14.59
N HIS A 99 6.90 21.50 -14.58
CA HIS A 99 7.40 22.27 -13.45
C HIS A 99 6.52 22.09 -12.21
N THR A 100 5.19 22.04 -12.37
CA THR A 100 4.29 21.70 -11.24
C THR A 100 4.64 20.33 -10.66
N HIS A 101 4.89 19.32 -11.50
CA HIS A 101 5.33 18.01 -11.04
C HIS A 101 6.62 18.07 -10.21
N ARG A 102 7.62 18.84 -10.67
CA ARG A 102 8.90 19.00 -9.97
C ARG A 102 8.75 19.67 -8.59
N ILE A 103 7.88 20.69 -8.49
CA ILE A 103 7.58 21.37 -7.23
C ILE A 103 6.85 20.43 -6.26
N VAL A 104 5.82 19.72 -6.72
CA VAL A 104 5.10 18.74 -5.89
C VAL A 104 6.03 17.59 -5.46
N ALA A 105 6.93 17.13 -6.35
CA ALA A 105 7.91 16.09 -6.04
C ALA A 105 8.88 16.54 -4.93
N SER A 106 9.34 17.78 -5.00
CA SER A 106 10.22 18.37 -3.98
C SER A 106 9.50 18.54 -2.64
N PHE A 107 8.23 18.92 -2.66
CA PHE A 107 7.41 18.96 -1.45
C PHE A 107 7.26 17.58 -0.80
N VAL A 108 6.94 16.53 -1.58
CA VAL A 108 6.88 15.15 -1.06
C VAL A 108 8.25 14.67 -0.55
N GLY A 109 9.34 15.02 -1.24
CA GLY A 109 10.70 14.75 -0.77
C GLY A 109 10.97 15.37 0.60
N PHE A 110 10.60 16.65 0.79
CA PHE A 110 10.72 17.35 2.07
C PHE A 110 9.86 16.71 3.18
N LEU A 111 8.60 16.37 2.89
CA LEU A 111 7.75 15.62 3.82
C LEU A 111 8.39 14.28 4.22
N THR A 112 9.06 13.61 3.29
CA THR A 112 9.72 12.32 3.56
C THR A 112 10.95 12.49 4.46
N VAL A 113 11.70 13.59 4.33
CA VAL A 113 12.78 13.94 5.26
C VAL A 113 12.23 14.13 6.67
N ILE A 114 11.17 14.95 6.83
CA ILE A 114 10.53 15.15 8.13
C ILE A 114 10.02 13.82 8.69
N LEU A 115 9.33 13.01 7.88
CA LEU A 115 8.79 11.72 8.30
C LEU A 115 9.91 10.81 8.80
N THR A 116 11.06 10.81 8.13
CA THR A 116 12.21 9.98 8.49
C THR A 116 12.83 10.44 9.79
N VAL A 117 13.12 11.74 9.93
CA VAL A 117 13.67 12.31 11.16
C VAL A 117 12.72 12.07 12.34
N TRP A 118 11.43 12.36 12.17
CA TRP A 118 10.42 12.17 13.22
C TRP A 118 10.29 10.69 13.61
N THR A 119 10.30 9.77 12.63
CA THR A 119 10.32 8.32 12.91
C THR A 119 11.56 7.94 13.72
N TRP A 120 12.74 8.48 13.39
CA TRP A 120 13.97 8.17 14.13
C TRP A 120 13.99 8.72 15.56
N LEU A 121 13.34 9.87 15.78
CA LEU A 121 13.23 10.49 17.11
C LEU A 121 12.23 9.76 18.01
N GLU A 122 11.06 9.37 17.48
CA GLU A 122 9.99 8.78 18.30
C GLU A 122 9.96 7.25 18.35
N GLU A 123 10.24 6.56 17.24
CA GLU A 123 10.03 5.11 17.17
C GLU A 123 11.22 4.36 17.77
N LYS A 124 10.96 3.44 18.70
CA LYS A 124 12.00 2.58 19.30
C LYS A 124 12.37 1.39 18.43
N ARG A 125 11.50 1.03 17.48
CA ARG A 125 11.64 -0.15 16.60
C ARG A 125 12.66 0.13 15.50
N ALA A 126 13.87 -0.43 15.61
CA ALA A 126 14.95 -0.19 14.66
C ALA A 126 14.56 -0.51 13.20
N TRP A 127 13.80 -1.57 12.97
CA TRP A 127 13.34 -1.93 11.63
C TRP A 127 12.42 -0.87 11.00
N LEU A 128 11.64 -0.14 11.80
CA LEU A 128 10.76 0.93 11.30
C LEU A 128 11.55 2.20 10.96
N ARG A 129 12.63 2.48 11.72
CA ARG A 129 13.61 3.52 11.38
C ARG A 129 14.33 3.24 10.06
N TRP A 130 14.74 2.00 9.85
CA TRP A 130 15.35 1.59 8.58
C TRP A 130 14.34 1.57 7.43
N LEU A 131 13.07 1.27 7.69
CA LEU A 131 12.01 1.39 6.70
C LEU A 131 11.79 2.85 6.28
N SER A 132 11.80 3.81 7.21
CA SER A 132 11.70 5.24 6.86
C SER A 132 12.94 5.72 6.12
N ALA A 133 14.14 5.25 6.50
CA ALA A 133 15.36 5.54 5.75
C ALA A 133 15.31 4.96 4.32
N ALA A 134 14.76 3.76 4.13
CA ALA A 134 14.55 3.18 2.81
C ALA A 134 13.58 4.02 1.95
N ALA A 135 12.51 4.55 2.55
CA ALA A 135 11.60 5.46 1.86
C ALA A 135 12.29 6.77 1.44
N LEU A 136 13.13 7.34 2.31
CA LEU A 136 13.94 8.52 1.98
C LEU A 136 14.92 8.25 0.84
N THR A 137 15.64 7.12 0.89
CA THR A 137 16.52 6.70 -0.20
C THR A 137 15.75 6.52 -1.50
N ALA A 138 14.57 5.88 -1.46
CA ALA A 138 13.73 5.68 -2.63
C ALA A 138 13.28 7.00 -3.28
N VAL A 139 12.90 8.02 -2.49
CA VAL A 139 12.49 9.33 -3.05
C VAL A 139 13.68 10.13 -3.60
N ILE A 140 14.87 10.00 -3.00
CA ILE A 140 16.10 10.60 -3.56
C ILE A 140 16.43 9.94 -4.91
N LEU A 141 16.43 8.62 -4.97
CA LEU A 141 16.64 7.88 -6.22
C LEU A 141 15.57 8.22 -7.26
N GLN A 142 14.32 8.46 -6.85
CA GLN A 142 13.26 8.97 -7.73
C GLN A 142 13.62 10.31 -8.36
N GLY A 143 14.06 11.28 -7.55
CA GLY A 143 14.48 12.60 -8.04
C GLY A 143 15.64 12.51 -9.03
N VAL A 144 16.63 11.66 -8.72
CA VAL A 144 17.79 11.42 -9.61
C VAL A 144 17.35 10.75 -10.91
N LEU A 145 16.57 9.67 -10.85
CA LEU A 145 16.05 9.00 -12.05
C LEU A 145 15.19 9.95 -12.89
N GLY A 146 14.35 10.76 -12.26
CA GLY A 146 13.55 11.79 -12.94
C GLY A 146 14.44 12.81 -13.67
N GLY A 147 15.48 13.32 -13.01
CA GLY A 147 16.48 14.19 -13.66
C GLY A 147 17.17 13.52 -14.84
N ILE A 148 17.60 12.26 -14.69
CA ILE A 148 18.18 11.46 -15.77
C ILE A 148 17.20 11.29 -16.93
N THR A 149 15.90 11.08 -16.67
CA THR A 149 14.92 10.99 -17.77
C THR A 149 14.84 12.26 -18.60
N VAL A 150 14.98 13.43 -18.00
CA VAL A 150 15.01 14.70 -18.73
C VAL A 150 16.31 14.84 -19.53
N LEU A 151 17.46 14.63 -18.86
CA LEU A 151 18.78 14.84 -19.46
C LEU A 151 19.09 13.88 -20.61
N PHE A 152 18.55 12.65 -20.56
CA PHE A 152 18.77 11.63 -21.59
C PHE A 152 17.56 11.42 -22.52
N LEU A 153 16.61 12.37 -22.55
CA LEU A 153 15.49 12.40 -23.50
C LEU A 153 14.54 11.18 -23.40
N LEU A 154 14.08 10.91 -22.18
CA LEU A 154 13.08 9.88 -21.84
C LEU A 154 13.47 8.43 -22.24
N PRO A 155 14.67 7.93 -21.90
CA PRO A 155 15.05 6.56 -22.24
C PRO A 155 14.08 5.58 -21.56
N ALA A 156 13.47 4.70 -22.36
CA ALA A 156 12.36 3.85 -21.91
C ALA A 156 12.69 2.99 -20.68
N PRO A 157 13.90 2.38 -20.55
CA PRO A 157 14.24 1.62 -19.35
C PRO A 157 14.31 2.48 -18.09
N ILE A 158 14.90 3.68 -18.16
CA ILE A 158 15.01 4.60 -17.01
C ILE A 158 13.64 5.15 -16.62
N SER A 159 12.81 5.51 -17.61
CA SER A 159 11.47 6.04 -17.37
C SER A 159 10.55 4.96 -16.77
N THR A 160 10.67 3.72 -17.24
CA THR A 160 9.97 2.56 -16.67
C THR A 160 10.42 2.30 -15.23
N LEU A 161 11.74 2.33 -14.96
CA LEU A 161 12.29 2.18 -13.62
C LEU A 161 11.82 3.29 -12.68
N HIS A 162 11.80 4.53 -13.18
CA HIS A 162 11.27 5.69 -12.46
C HIS A 162 9.80 5.46 -12.09
N ALA A 163 8.94 5.06 -13.03
CA ALA A 163 7.53 4.76 -12.73
C ALA A 163 7.36 3.63 -11.68
N CYS A 164 8.12 2.55 -11.79
CA CYS A 164 8.06 1.42 -10.85
C CYS A 164 8.55 1.80 -9.43
N LEU A 165 9.65 2.56 -9.36
CA LEU A 165 10.21 2.99 -8.08
C LEU A 165 9.29 4.03 -7.38
N ALA A 166 8.59 4.89 -8.12
CA ALA A 166 7.59 5.81 -7.55
C ALA A 166 6.47 5.06 -6.80
N GLN A 167 6.03 3.95 -7.39
CA GLN A 167 4.95 3.12 -6.87
C GLN A 167 5.41 2.26 -5.70
N THR A 168 6.67 1.82 -5.73
CA THR A 168 7.34 1.19 -4.57
C THR A 168 7.47 2.16 -3.40
N PHE A 169 7.93 3.39 -3.67
CA PHE A 169 7.99 4.46 -2.67
C PHE A 169 6.63 4.71 -2.03
N PHE A 170 5.56 4.76 -2.83
CA PHE A 170 4.20 4.88 -2.30
C PHE A 170 3.83 3.72 -1.35
N CYS A 171 4.17 2.48 -1.70
CA CYS A 171 3.98 1.32 -0.81
C CYS A 171 4.79 1.43 0.50
N LEU A 172 6.02 1.97 0.45
CA LEU A 172 6.83 2.19 1.66
C LEU A 172 6.18 3.22 2.59
N VAL A 173 5.67 4.33 2.05
CA VAL A 173 4.96 5.35 2.85
C VAL A 173 3.68 4.77 3.46
N ILE A 174 2.92 3.97 2.70
CA ILE A 174 1.75 3.23 3.21
C ILE A 174 2.15 2.26 4.32
N ALA A 175 3.26 1.53 4.18
CA ALA A 175 3.78 0.64 5.21
C ALA A 175 4.08 1.41 6.51
N ILE A 176 4.77 2.55 6.41
CA ILE A 176 5.06 3.41 7.57
C ILE A 176 3.76 3.90 8.22
N ALA A 177 2.78 4.36 7.42
CA ALA A 177 1.48 4.78 7.94
C ALA A 177 0.74 3.64 8.67
N VAL A 178 0.82 2.41 8.15
CA VAL A 178 0.23 1.22 8.79
C VAL A 178 0.93 0.90 10.10
N PHE A 179 2.26 0.84 10.13
CA PHE A 179 3.03 0.43 11.31
C PHE A 179 3.07 1.48 12.42
N THR A 180 2.79 2.74 12.09
CA THR A 180 2.61 3.83 13.05
C THR A 180 1.16 3.93 13.56
N SER A 181 0.20 3.26 12.91
CA SER A 181 -1.22 3.34 13.27
C SER A 181 -1.53 2.82 14.68
N PRO A 182 -2.49 3.45 15.39
CA PRO A 182 -2.92 2.97 16.70
C PRO A 182 -3.36 1.51 16.69
N GLN A 183 -4.07 1.08 15.64
CA GLN A 183 -4.56 -0.30 15.49
C GLN A 183 -3.41 -1.31 15.38
N TRP A 184 -2.31 -0.96 14.69
CA TRP A 184 -1.15 -1.84 14.62
C TRP A 184 -0.40 -1.88 15.95
N LYS A 185 -0.25 -0.74 16.62
CA LYS A 185 0.41 -0.63 17.93
C LYS A 185 -0.35 -1.34 19.05
N SER A 186 -1.68 -1.33 19.02
CA SER A 186 -2.53 -2.04 19.99
C SER A 186 -2.55 -3.57 19.78
N GLY A 187 -1.97 -4.05 18.68
CA GLY A 187 -2.06 -5.44 18.24
C GLY A 187 -3.31 -5.69 17.41
N LEU A 188 -3.15 -6.47 16.33
CA LEU A 188 -4.26 -6.92 15.50
C LEU A 188 -4.85 -8.21 16.08
N PRO A 189 -6.17 -8.46 15.90
CA PRO A 189 -6.77 -9.69 16.35
C PRO A 189 -6.17 -10.88 15.58
N LEU A 190 -5.69 -11.88 16.32
CA LEU A 190 -5.23 -13.13 15.71
C LEU A 190 -6.44 -13.91 15.22
N VAL A 191 -6.39 -14.32 13.96
CA VAL A 191 -7.45 -15.09 13.34
C VAL A 191 -6.97 -16.53 13.21
N ARG A 192 -7.81 -17.48 13.62
CA ARG A 192 -7.48 -18.89 13.46
C ARG A 192 -7.48 -19.22 11.98
N SER A 193 -6.30 -19.59 11.46
CA SER A 193 -6.18 -20.09 10.10
C SER A 193 -7.08 -21.32 9.93
N ARG A 194 -8.00 -21.28 8.96
CA ARG A 194 -8.79 -22.46 8.57
C ARG A 194 -7.89 -23.41 7.79
N ALA A 195 -8.06 -24.72 7.98
CA ALA A 195 -7.34 -25.75 7.24
C ALA A 195 -7.81 -25.74 5.77
N GLU A 196 -7.14 -24.94 4.95
CA GLU A 196 -7.39 -24.81 3.51
C GLU A 196 -6.08 -25.08 2.74
N SER A 197 -6.20 -25.55 1.49
CA SER A 197 -5.05 -25.98 0.68
C SER A 197 -4.05 -24.87 0.33
N VAL A 198 -4.50 -23.60 0.33
CA VAL A 198 -3.66 -22.44 0.00
C VAL A 198 -3.73 -21.43 1.14
N SER A 199 -2.57 -21.06 1.69
CA SER A 199 -2.44 -20.02 2.72
C SER A 199 -2.92 -18.65 2.20
N LEU A 200 -3.83 -17.98 2.91
CA LEU A 200 -4.29 -16.63 2.54
C LEU A 200 -3.14 -15.61 2.47
N PRO A 201 -2.20 -15.55 3.43
CA PRO A 201 -1.00 -14.72 3.31
C PRO A 201 -0.21 -14.95 2.01
N ALA A 202 -0.03 -16.21 1.60
CA ALA A 202 0.67 -16.55 0.36
C ALA A 202 -0.12 -16.08 -0.87
N LEU A 203 -1.44 -16.23 -0.87
CA LEU A 203 -2.31 -15.73 -1.94
C LEU A 203 -2.29 -14.20 -2.04
N CYS A 204 -2.34 -13.48 -0.92
CA CYS A 204 -2.24 -12.02 -0.91
C CYS A 204 -0.87 -11.53 -1.41
N ALA A 205 0.21 -12.24 -1.04
CA ALA A 205 1.55 -11.95 -1.53
C ALA A 205 1.67 -12.20 -3.04
N ALA A 206 1.17 -13.34 -3.53
CA ALA A 206 1.15 -13.67 -4.96
C ALA A 206 0.31 -12.65 -5.76
N THR A 207 -0.84 -12.23 -5.22
CA THR A 207 -1.69 -11.21 -5.85
C THR A 207 -0.98 -9.87 -5.93
N THR A 208 -0.31 -9.44 -4.85
CA THR A 208 0.47 -8.19 -4.85
C THR A 208 1.63 -8.25 -5.84
N ALA A 209 2.35 -9.38 -5.90
CA ALA A 209 3.41 -9.59 -6.87
C ALA A 209 2.90 -9.52 -8.31
N ALA A 210 1.75 -10.16 -8.61
CA ALA A 210 1.13 -10.10 -9.93
C ALA A 210 0.69 -8.67 -10.30
N VAL A 211 0.12 -7.91 -9.37
CA VAL A 211 -0.22 -6.48 -9.58
C VAL A 211 1.04 -5.66 -9.86
N TYR A 212 2.15 -5.92 -9.15
CA TYR A 212 3.41 -5.23 -9.38
C TYR A 212 4.03 -5.59 -10.75
N VAL A 213 3.97 -6.85 -11.18
CA VAL A 213 4.38 -7.27 -12.54
C VAL A 213 3.52 -6.58 -13.60
N GLN A 214 2.20 -6.51 -13.39
CA GLN A 214 1.28 -5.81 -14.28
C GLN A 214 1.59 -4.30 -14.39
N LEU A 215 2.02 -3.69 -13.29
CA LEU A 215 2.50 -2.32 -13.25
C LEU A 215 3.75 -2.15 -14.10
N ILE A 216 4.73 -3.06 -14.00
CA ILE A 216 5.92 -3.07 -14.87
C ILE A 216 5.52 -3.14 -16.34
N LEU A 217 4.61 -4.06 -16.70
CA LEU A 217 4.09 -4.19 -18.07
C LEU A 217 3.41 -2.90 -18.54
N GLY A 218 2.60 -2.25 -17.68
CA GLY A 218 1.93 -0.99 -17.99
C GLY A 218 2.90 0.17 -18.17
N ALA A 219 3.93 0.27 -17.32
CA ALA A 219 4.99 1.28 -17.43
C ALA A 219 5.82 1.08 -18.71
N LEU A 220 6.21 -0.17 -19.00
CA LEU A 220 6.90 -0.51 -20.24
C LEU A 220 6.06 -0.15 -21.47
N MET A 221 4.77 -0.49 -21.47
CA MET A 221 3.84 -0.15 -22.54
C MET A 221 3.74 1.36 -22.77
N ARG A 222 3.66 2.16 -21.68
CA ARG A 222 3.63 3.62 -21.76
C ARG A 222 4.93 4.18 -22.35
N HIS A 223 6.07 3.78 -21.82
CA HIS A 223 7.37 4.36 -22.19
C HIS A 223 7.98 3.80 -23.48
N THR A 224 7.42 2.73 -24.05
CA THR A 224 7.74 2.25 -25.41
C THR A 224 6.75 2.73 -26.47
N ALA A 225 5.83 3.64 -26.10
CA ALA A 225 4.76 4.14 -26.96
C ALA A 225 3.91 3.02 -27.59
N ALA A 226 3.65 1.96 -26.82
CA ALA A 226 2.87 0.79 -27.23
C ALA A 226 1.37 0.89 -26.88
N GLY A 227 0.95 1.93 -26.15
CA GLY A 227 -0.43 2.06 -25.62
C GLY A 227 -1.55 2.12 -26.67
N LEU A 228 -1.25 2.42 -27.94
CA LEU A 228 -2.21 2.36 -29.07
C LEU A 228 -1.81 1.36 -30.15
N ALA A 229 -0.87 0.44 -29.86
CA ALA A 229 -0.47 -0.59 -30.81
C ALA A 229 -1.60 -1.60 -31.13
N ILE A 230 -2.63 -1.63 -30.29
CA ILE A 230 -3.87 -2.40 -30.49
C ILE A 230 -5.01 -1.40 -30.23
N PRO A 231 -5.57 -0.78 -31.28
CA PRO A 231 -6.52 0.34 -31.15
C PRO A 231 -7.96 -0.09 -30.85
N ASP A 232 -8.25 -1.40 -30.83
CA ASP A 232 -9.54 -1.99 -30.50
C ASP A 232 -9.52 -2.67 -29.11
N PHE A 233 -10.70 -2.80 -28.51
CA PHE A 233 -10.95 -3.48 -27.24
C PHE A 233 -12.41 -3.98 -27.21
N PRO A 234 -12.71 -5.20 -26.75
CA PRO A 234 -11.84 -6.14 -26.04
C PRO A 234 -10.97 -7.03 -26.94
N LEU A 235 -11.27 -7.10 -28.24
CA LEU A 235 -10.43 -7.80 -29.22
C LEU A 235 -9.09 -7.10 -29.41
N ALA A 236 -8.17 -7.80 -30.06
CA ALA A 236 -6.85 -7.32 -30.42
C ALA A 236 -6.63 -7.47 -31.92
N LEU A 237 -6.73 -6.36 -32.65
CA LEU A 237 -6.70 -6.29 -34.10
C LEU A 237 -7.77 -7.19 -34.75
N GLY A 238 -8.97 -7.24 -34.15
CA GLY A 238 -10.07 -8.10 -34.61
C GLY A 238 -9.97 -9.57 -34.17
N HIS A 239 -8.93 -9.97 -33.44
CA HIS A 239 -8.71 -11.33 -32.98
C HIS A 239 -8.63 -11.44 -31.45
N ILE A 240 -8.79 -12.65 -30.89
CA ILE A 240 -8.53 -12.89 -29.46
C ILE A 240 -7.02 -12.87 -29.18
N ILE A 241 -6.24 -13.43 -30.10
CA ILE A 241 -4.77 -13.38 -30.11
C ILE A 241 -4.38 -12.58 -31.37
N PRO A 242 -3.75 -11.42 -31.24
CA PRO A 242 -3.39 -10.61 -32.40
C PRO A 242 -2.24 -11.25 -33.19
N PRO A 243 -2.11 -10.95 -34.48
CA PRO A 243 -0.87 -11.22 -35.19
C PRO A 243 0.27 -10.39 -34.55
N PHE A 244 1.35 -11.04 -34.14
CA PHE A 244 2.50 -10.39 -33.50
C PHE A 244 3.39 -9.69 -34.53
N THR A 245 2.87 -8.61 -35.12
CA THR A 245 3.54 -7.84 -36.19
C THR A 245 4.66 -6.92 -35.68
N SER A 246 4.69 -6.62 -34.38
CA SER A 246 5.73 -5.77 -33.78
C SER A 246 5.87 -6.00 -32.27
N ASN A 247 7.02 -5.58 -31.71
CA ASN A 247 7.27 -5.58 -30.26
C ASN A 247 6.23 -4.75 -29.50
N LYS A 248 5.70 -3.68 -30.09
CA LYS A 248 4.66 -2.85 -29.45
C LYS A 248 3.34 -3.62 -29.29
N VAL A 249 2.94 -4.39 -30.30
CA VAL A 249 1.76 -5.28 -30.22
C VAL A 249 1.98 -6.35 -29.14
N MET A 250 3.17 -6.95 -29.09
CA MET A 250 3.52 -7.94 -28.05
C MET A 250 3.42 -7.35 -26.64
N ILE A 251 4.00 -6.18 -26.39
CA ILE A 251 3.97 -5.51 -25.08
C ILE A 251 2.52 -5.15 -24.69
N HIS A 252 1.75 -4.59 -25.62
CA HIS A 252 0.37 -4.20 -25.34
C HIS A 252 -0.52 -5.43 -25.07
N PHE A 253 -0.37 -6.49 -25.85
CA PHE A 253 -1.09 -7.74 -25.62
C PHE A 253 -0.67 -8.42 -24.31
N ALA A 254 0.62 -8.43 -23.97
CA ALA A 254 1.12 -8.95 -22.70
C ALA A 254 0.52 -8.21 -21.51
N HIS A 255 0.39 -6.88 -21.59
CA HIS A 255 -0.30 -6.09 -20.56
C HIS A 255 -1.79 -6.50 -20.42
N ARG A 256 -2.50 -6.79 -21.53
CA ARG A 256 -3.89 -7.27 -21.48
C ARG A 256 -4.01 -8.67 -20.86
N VAL A 257 -3.12 -9.59 -21.22
CA VAL A 257 -3.06 -10.94 -20.64
C VAL A 257 -2.77 -10.85 -19.13
N GLY A 258 -1.80 -10.02 -18.73
CA GLY A 258 -1.50 -9.76 -17.33
C GLY A 258 -2.69 -9.18 -16.55
N ALA A 259 -3.50 -8.32 -17.18
CA ALA A 259 -4.73 -7.80 -16.57
C ALA A 259 -5.75 -8.91 -16.27
N VAL A 260 -5.88 -9.92 -17.14
CA VAL A 260 -6.74 -11.10 -16.89
C VAL A 260 -6.22 -11.93 -15.72
N VAL A 261 -4.91 -12.17 -15.66
CA VAL A 261 -4.27 -12.89 -14.55
C VAL A 261 -4.49 -12.16 -13.22
N VAL A 262 -4.22 -10.85 -13.20
CA VAL A 262 -4.41 -10.00 -12.00
C VAL A 262 -5.87 -9.99 -11.56
N THR A 263 -6.81 -9.82 -12.48
CA THR A 263 -8.25 -9.84 -12.17
C THR A 263 -8.65 -11.18 -11.56
N THR A 264 -8.17 -12.29 -12.12
CA THR A 264 -8.44 -13.63 -11.60
C THR A 264 -7.91 -13.82 -10.17
N LEU A 265 -6.68 -13.37 -9.90
CA LEU A 265 -6.09 -13.44 -8.56
C LEU A 265 -6.80 -12.54 -7.55
N ILE A 266 -7.24 -11.35 -7.96
CA ILE A 266 -8.03 -10.44 -7.10
C ILE A 266 -9.39 -11.06 -6.78
N VAL A 267 -10.09 -11.60 -7.77
CA VAL A 267 -11.38 -12.29 -7.57
C VAL A 267 -11.20 -13.49 -6.65
N TRP A 268 -10.17 -14.31 -6.86
CA TRP A 268 -9.88 -15.45 -6.00
C TRP A 268 -9.58 -15.01 -4.56
N THR A 269 -8.74 -13.98 -4.38
CA THR A 269 -8.43 -13.40 -3.07
C THR A 269 -9.69 -12.89 -2.38
N PHE A 270 -10.55 -12.15 -3.10
CA PHE A 270 -11.82 -11.65 -2.58
C PHE A 270 -12.74 -12.78 -2.15
N ILE A 271 -12.95 -13.80 -3.00
CA ILE A 271 -13.79 -14.96 -2.66
C ILE A 271 -13.27 -15.66 -1.41
N ARG A 272 -11.95 -15.84 -1.27
CA ARG A 272 -11.34 -16.46 -0.08
C ARG A 272 -11.57 -15.63 1.18
N VAL A 273 -11.40 -14.31 1.10
CA VAL A 273 -11.67 -13.40 2.22
C VAL A 273 -13.16 -13.36 2.55
N ALA A 274 -14.05 -13.29 1.56
CA ALA A 274 -15.49 -13.23 1.75
C ALA A 274 -16.08 -14.51 2.34
N ARG A 275 -15.55 -15.69 1.97
CA ARG A 275 -16.05 -16.98 2.48
C ARG A 275 -15.52 -17.32 3.88
N SER A 276 -14.25 -17.01 4.14
CA SER A 276 -13.57 -17.51 5.35
C SER A 276 -13.29 -16.41 6.38
N TYR A 277 -13.38 -15.14 6.00
CA TYR A 277 -12.94 -13.99 6.79
C TYR A 277 -13.85 -12.74 6.69
N SER A 278 -15.12 -12.90 6.31
CA SER A 278 -16.09 -11.78 6.14
C SER A 278 -16.26 -10.94 7.40
N ASP A 279 -16.19 -11.57 8.57
CA ASP A 279 -16.40 -10.92 9.86
C ASP A 279 -15.20 -10.02 10.26
N TYR A 280 -14.04 -10.23 9.63
CA TYR A 280 -12.83 -9.46 9.87
C TYR A 280 -12.74 -8.29 8.90
N SER A 281 -13.36 -7.17 9.26
CA SER A 281 -13.40 -5.94 8.44
C SER A 281 -12.03 -5.44 7.96
N LEU A 282 -10.96 -5.72 8.72
CA LEU A 282 -9.58 -5.39 8.37
C LEU A 282 -9.06 -6.14 7.14
N LEU A 283 -9.59 -7.34 6.87
CA LEU A 283 -9.30 -8.15 5.68
C LEU A 283 -10.37 -7.93 4.61
N PHE A 284 -11.65 -7.94 5.00
CA PHE A 284 -12.78 -7.83 4.08
C PHE A 284 -12.83 -6.50 3.33
N ARG A 285 -12.65 -5.36 4.03
CA ARG A 285 -12.75 -4.04 3.38
C ARG A 285 -11.68 -3.83 2.30
N PRO A 286 -10.37 -4.06 2.54
CA PRO A 286 -9.38 -3.97 1.47
C PRO A 286 -9.65 -4.93 0.32
N ALA A 287 -10.12 -6.16 0.59
CA ALA A 287 -10.47 -7.11 -0.46
C ALA A 287 -11.63 -6.61 -1.33
N LEU A 288 -12.68 -6.04 -0.73
CA LEU A 288 -13.77 -5.40 -1.45
C LEU A 288 -13.30 -4.16 -2.22
N THR A 289 -12.44 -3.33 -1.62
CA THR A 289 -11.84 -2.18 -2.30
C THR A 289 -11.05 -2.60 -3.53
N MET A 290 -10.28 -3.69 -3.47
CA MET A 290 -9.59 -4.22 -4.67
C MET A 290 -10.56 -4.65 -5.76
N MET A 291 -11.70 -5.27 -5.42
CA MET A 291 -12.74 -5.63 -6.40
C MET A 291 -13.31 -4.40 -7.12
N VAL A 292 -13.57 -3.32 -6.39
CA VAL A 292 -14.03 -2.05 -6.97
C VAL A 292 -12.92 -1.43 -7.84
N LEU A 293 -11.70 -1.35 -7.32
CA LEU A 293 -10.57 -0.75 -8.02
C LEU A 293 -10.20 -1.50 -9.30
N VAL A 294 -10.25 -2.84 -9.33
CA VAL A 294 -9.97 -3.60 -10.56
C VAL A 294 -11.08 -3.40 -11.60
N GLY A 295 -12.34 -3.28 -11.19
CA GLY A 295 -13.44 -2.93 -12.10
C GLY A 295 -13.25 -1.56 -12.73
N ILE A 296 -12.90 -0.55 -11.92
CA ILE A 296 -12.54 0.78 -12.39
C ILE A 296 -11.34 0.70 -13.34
N GLN A 297 -10.36 -0.15 -13.03
CA GLN A 297 -9.14 -0.22 -13.82
C GLN A 297 -9.33 -0.81 -15.21
N LEU A 298 -10.18 -1.83 -15.32
CA LEU A 298 -10.59 -2.39 -16.61
C LEU A 298 -11.37 -1.35 -17.43
N ALA A 299 -12.28 -0.61 -16.80
CA ALA A 299 -13.03 0.46 -17.46
C ALA A 299 -12.11 1.59 -17.95
N LEU A 300 -11.18 2.06 -17.11
CA LEU A 300 -10.21 3.11 -17.48
C LEU A 300 -9.22 2.61 -18.56
N GLY A 301 -8.85 1.34 -18.53
CA GLY A 301 -8.03 0.72 -19.58
C GLY A 301 -8.75 0.72 -20.94
N ALA A 302 -10.01 0.29 -20.97
CA ALA A 302 -10.84 0.33 -22.19
C ALA A 302 -11.04 1.77 -22.68
N LEU A 303 -11.40 2.70 -21.77
CA LEU A 303 -11.57 4.12 -22.09
C LEU A 303 -10.29 4.74 -22.63
N THR A 304 -9.12 4.36 -22.11
CA THR A 304 -7.82 4.83 -22.62
C THR A 304 -7.63 4.43 -24.09
N VAL A 305 -8.00 3.22 -24.49
CA VAL A 305 -7.91 2.78 -25.89
C VAL A 305 -8.96 3.50 -26.75
N TRP A 306 -10.23 3.47 -26.35
CA TRP A 306 -11.33 4.07 -27.13
C TRP A 306 -11.22 5.59 -27.29
N SER A 307 -10.65 6.28 -26.32
CA SER A 307 -10.43 7.73 -26.37
C SER A 307 -9.06 8.13 -26.95
N ALA A 308 -8.36 7.20 -27.60
CA ALA A 308 -7.05 7.41 -28.20
C ALA A 308 -6.02 8.04 -27.22
N LYS A 309 -5.95 7.52 -25.99
CA LYS A 309 -5.13 8.01 -24.87
C LYS A 309 -5.49 9.42 -24.39
N SER A 310 -6.78 9.75 -24.26
CA SER A 310 -7.15 11.01 -23.61
C SER A 310 -6.53 11.13 -22.20
N ILE A 311 -6.19 12.37 -21.80
CA ILE A 311 -5.36 12.65 -20.63
C ILE A 311 -6.00 12.13 -19.34
N ILE A 312 -7.29 12.41 -19.13
CA ILE A 312 -7.95 12.07 -17.85
C ILE A 312 -8.04 10.56 -17.63
N PRO A 313 -8.56 9.72 -18.55
CA PRO A 313 -8.58 8.27 -18.38
C PRO A 313 -7.19 7.68 -18.20
N THR A 314 -6.20 8.13 -18.97
CA THR A 314 -4.83 7.60 -18.88
C THR A 314 -4.15 7.94 -17.55
N THR A 315 -4.31 9.16 -17.06
CA THR A 315 -3.80 9.57 -15.74
C THR A 315 -4.56 8.89 -14.60
N ALA A 316 -5.89 8.80 -14.69
CA ALA A 316 -6.71 8.09 -13.72
C ALA A 316 -6.36 6.59 -13.67
N HIS A 317 -6.04 5.97 -14.81
CA HIS A 317 -5.57 4.59 -14.88
C HIS A 317 -4.27 4.40 -14.08
N VAL A 318 -3.32 5.34 -14.16
CA VAL A 318 -2.08 5.29 -13.36
C VAL A 318 -2.36 5.42 -11.87
N LEU A 319 -3.17 6.40 -11.47
CA LEU A 319 -3.50 6.63 -10.05
C LEU A 319 -4.27 5.44 -9.45
N THR A 320 -5.28 4.94 -10.14
CA THR A 320 -6.08 3.79 -9.66
C THR A 320 -5.26 2.52 -9.61
N GLY A 321 -4.30 2.32 -10.52
CA GLY A 321 -3.30 1.26 -10.44
C GLY A 321 -2.43 1.35 -9.19
N ALA A 322 -1.99 2.56 -8.82
CA ALA A 322 -1.25 2.82 -7.59
C ALA A 322 -2.06 2.44 -6.35
N LEU A 323 -3.34 2.84 -6.31
CA LEU A 323 -4.26 2.52 -5.23
C LEU A 323 -4.56 1.02 -5.15
N LEU A 324 -4.65 0.33 -6.30
CA LEU A 324 -4.85 -1.12 -6.34
C LEU A 324 -3.65 -1.85 -5.75
N LEU A 325 -2.43 -1.48 -6.15
CA LEU A 325 -1.18 -2.03 -5.61
C LEU A 325 -1.06 -1.78 -4.10
N SER A 326 -1.28 -0.55 -3.64
CA SER A 326 -1.16 -0.23 -2.21
C SER A 326 -2.23 -0.93 -1.37
N THR A 327 -3.44 -1.11 -1.91
CA THR A 327 -4.51 -1.87 -1.25
C THR A 327 -4.19 -3.36 -1.17
N SER A 328 -3.67 -3.97 -2.24
CA SER A 328 -3.26 -5.39 -2.23
C SER A 328 -2.11 -5.62 -1.26
N PHE A 329 -1.14 -4.71 -1.24
CA PHE A 329 -0.01 -4.73 -0.32
C PHE A 329 -0.46 -4.58 1.14
N LEU A 330 -1.39 -3.65 1.43
CA LEU A 330 -2.00 -3.49 2.74
C LEU A 330 -2.68 -4.78 3.21
N LEU A 331 -3.45 -5.43 2.33
CA LEU A 331 -4.12 -6.69 2.64
C LEU A 331 -3.09 -7.80 2.92
N ALA A 332 -2.00 -7.87 2.16
CA ALA A 332 -0.92 -8.83 2.38
C ALA A 332 -0.26 -8.65 3.76
N LEU A 333 0.07 -7.42 4.15
CA LEU A 333 0.62 -7.11 5.47
C LEU A 333 -0.32 -7.53 6.61
N ARG A 334 -1.62 -7.22 6.49
CA ARG A 334 -2.63 -7.57 7.50
C ARG A 334 -2.86 -9.08 7.56
N ALA A 335 -2.97 -9.74 6.41
CA ALA A 335 -3.14 -11.18 6.35
C ALA A 335 -1.96 -11.89 7.03
N TYR A 336 -0.73 -11.50 6.75
CA TYR A 336 0.45 -12.03 7.43
C TYR A 336 0.39 -11.78 8.94
N ALA A 337 0.21 -10.53 9.37
CA ALA A 337 0.20 -10.20 10.79
C ALA A 337 -0.92 -10.88 11.60
N MET A 338 -2.09 -11.12 11.00
CA MET A 338 -3.24 -11.71 11.68
C MET A 338 -3.25 -13.25 11.66
N LEU A 339 -2.60 -13.90 10.69
CA LEU A 339 -2.69 -15.35 10.46
C LEU A 339 -1.39 -16.12 10.67
N THR A 340 -0.22 -15.49 10.56
CA THR A 340 1.08 -16.18 10.73
C THR A 340 1.80 -15.75 12.00
N VAL A 341 1.79 -14.45 12.29
CA VAL A 341 2.47 -13.91 13.47
C VAL A 341 1.58 -14.16 14.69
N LYS A 342 1.90 -15.16 15.50
CA LYS A 342 1.52 -15.10 16.92
C LYS A 342 2.22 -13.86 17.47
N LEU A 343 1.49 -12.84 17.89
CA LEU A 343 2.06 -11.75 18.69
C LEU A 343 2.48 -12.33 20.04
N ALA A 344 3.59 -13.07 20.03
CA ALA A 344 4.34 -13.38 21.22
C ALA A 344 4.96 -12.07 21.69
N ASN A 345 4.50 -11.60 22.86
CA ASN A 345 5.15 -10.62 23.72
C ASN A 345 5.25 -9.18 23.21
N CYS A 346 4.19 -8.40 23.46
CA CYS A 346 4.33 -7.01 23.96
C CYS A 346 4.23 -6.96 25.50
N ARG A 347 4.80 -7.97 26.18
CA ARG A 347 5.10 -7.96 27.61
C ARG A 347 6.52 -8.50 27.78
N GLY A 348 7.44 -7.65 28.20
CA GLY A 348 8.77 -8.06 28.65
C GLY A 348 9.91 -7.62 27.75
N ALA A 349 10.34 -6.37 27.88
CA ALA A 349 11.74 -6.09 28.11
C ALA A 349 11.79 -5.60 29.57
N LEU A 350 12.31 -6.47 30.43
CA LEU A 350 12.74 -6.17 31.80
C LEU A 350 13.87 -5.13 31.77
#